data_AF-T1C711-F1
#
_entry.id   AF-T1C711-F1
#
_cell.length_a   1.000
_cell.length_b   1.000
_cell.length_c   1.000
_cell.angle_alpha   90.00
_cell.angle_beta   90.00
_cell.angle_gamma   90.00
#
_symmetry.space_group_name_H-M   'P 1'
#
loop_
_entity.id
_entity.type
_entity.pdbx_description
1 polymer ?
#
loop_
_entity_poly.entity_id
_entity_poly.type
_entity_poly.pdbx_seq_one_letter_code
_entity_poly.pdbx_strand_id
1 'polypeptide(L)'
;MIVHTNEDGVRQGIGPISHGASVHVDVMKVAALRQALAQHGFDAAIGGARRDEEKSRAKERIFSHRNAQQRWDPRQQRPELWNVYNTRLAPGESMRVFPLSNWTELDVWRYIRREKIEVVPLYFAAERAVVEREGALIMVDDDRLPLHPGEQPGAGACASARWAAIR
;
A
#
# COMPACT_ATOMS: atom_id res chain seq x y z
N MET A 1 13.58 2.53 13.21
CA MET A 1 12.65 2.06 12.18
C MET A 1 13.16 0.73 11.67
N ILE A 2 12.33 -0.32 11.64
CA ILE A 2 12.70 -1.60 11.01
C ILE A 2 12.37 -1.49 9.52
N VAL A 3 13.33 -1.83 8.68
CA VAL A 3 13.16 -1.90 7.22
C VAL A 3 13.43 -3.33 6.81
N HIS A 4 12.51 -3.91 6.04
CA HIS A 4 12.62 -5.27 5.54
C HIS A 4 12.45 -5.28 4.02
N THR A 5 13.36 -5.94 3.33
CA THR A 5 13.33 -6.17 1.90
C THR A 5 13.43 -7.66 1.63
N ASN A 6 12.66 -8.17 0.66
CA ASN A 6 12.78 -9.56 0.26
C ASN A 6 14.04 -9.77 -0.59
N GLU A 7 15.15 -10.12 0.07
CA GLU A 7 16.45 -10.36 -0.55
C GLU A 7 16.42 -11.47 -1.62
N ASP A 8 15.53 -12.46 -1.50
CA ASP A 8 15.36 -13.48 -2.54
C ASP A 8 14.83 -12.87 -3.84
N GLY A 9 13.85 -11.98 -3.74
CA GLY A 9 13.30 -11.26 -4.88
C GLY A 9 14.31 -10.31 -5.52
N VAL A 10 15.17 -9.68 -4.70
CA VAL A 10 16.29 -8.86 -5.19
C VAL A 10 17.31 -9.72 -5.94
N ARG A 11 17.74 -10.85 -5.36
CA ARG A 11 18.69 -11.79 -6.01
C ARG A 11 18.16 -12.36 -7.33
N GLN A 12 16.86 -12.57 -7.43
CA GLN A 12 16.20 -13.04 -8.64
C GLN A 12 15.96 -11.92 -9.67
N GLY A 13 16.27 -10.66 -9.35
CA GLY A 13 16.07 -9.54 -10.26
C GLY A 13 14.59 -9.23 -10.53
N ILE A 14 13.70 -9.52 -9.59
CA ILE A 14 12.24 -9.35 -9.77
C ILE A 14 11.87 -7.86 -9.82
N GLY A 15 11.73 -7.34 -11.03
CA GLY A 15 11.33 -5.96 -11.30
C GLY A 15 9.84 -5.82 -11.67
N PRO A 16 9.23 -4.64 -11.42
CA PRO A 16 7.83 -4.37 -11.76
C PRO A 16 7.55 -4.39 -13.26
N ILE A 17 8.56 -4.06 -14.07
CA ILE A 17 8.47 -3.99 -15.53
C ILE A 17 8.90 -5.32 -16.16
N SER A 18 9.97 -5.93 -15.66
CA SER A 18 10.53 -7.16 -16.22
C SER A 18 9.68 -8.41 -15.97
N HIS A 19 9.03 -8.52 -14.81
CA HIS A 19 8.26 -9.69 -14.41
C HIS A 19 6.75 -9.41 -14.32
N GLY A 20 6.35 -8.18 -14.66
CA GLY A 20 4.98 -7.69 -14.54
C GLY A 20 4.58 -7.33 -13.10
N ALA A 21 3.55 -6.50 -13.00
CA ALA A 21 3.11 -5.94 -11.73
C ALA A 21 2.65 -7.00 -10.72
N SER A 22 1.94 -8.05 -11.16
CA SER A 22 1.41 -9.08 -10.25
C SER A 22 2.53 -9.84 -9.54
N VAL A 23 3.49 -10.40 -10.30
CA VAL A 23 4.59 -11.19 -9.75
C VAL A 23 5.45 -10.33 -8.84
N HIS A 24 5.75 -9.10 -9.27
CA HIS A 24 6.53 -8.18 -8.45
C HIS A 24 5.81 -7.84 -7.13
N VAL A 25 4.49 -7.60 -7.15
CA VAL A 25 3.72 -7.33 -5.92
C VAL A 25 3.71 -8.55 -4.99
N ASP A 26 3.49 -9.75 -5.53
CA ASP A 26 3.45 -10.97 -4.73
C ASP A 26 4.78 -11.26 -4.05
N VAL A 27 5.89 -11.10 -4.77
CA VAL A 27 7.24 -11.36 -4.25
C VAL A 27 7.75 -10.22 -3.37
N MET A 28 7.69 -8.98 -3.86
CA MET A 28 8.36 -7.85 -3.20
C MET A 28 7.52 -7.17 -2.13
N LYS A 29 6.19 -7.38 -2.11
CA LYS A 29 5.30 -6.83 -1.07
C LYS A 29 4.70 -7.92 -0.19
N VAL A 30 4.00 -8.90 -0.78
CA VAL A 30 3.25 -9.90 0.01
C VAL A 30 4.20 -10.85 0.74
N ALA A 31 5.15 -11.45 0.03
CA ALA A 31 6.13 -12.35 0.65
C ALA A 31 7.08 -11.58 1.60
N ALA A 32 7.53 -10.38 1.21
CA ALA A 32 8.36 -9.51 2.05
C ALA A 32 7.70 -9.21 3.41
N LEU A 33 6.43 -8.81 3.41
CA LEU A 33 5.70 -8.55 4.66
C LEU A 33 5.58 -9.82 5.52
N ARG A 34 5.30 -10.98 4.91
CA ARG A 34 5.21 -12.25 5.64
C ARG A 34 6.55 -12.64 6.28
N GLN A 35 7.66 -12.46 5.55
CA GLN A 35 9.02 -12.68 6.06
C GLN A 35 9.30 -11.76 7.25
N ALA A 36 9.03 -10.46 7.14
CA ALA A 36 9.25 -9.49 8.21
C ALA A 36 8.48 -9.85 9.48
N LEU A 37 7.19 -10.19 9.34
CA LEU A 37 6.35 -10.57 10.48
C LEU A 37 6.85 -11.84 11.16
N ALA A 38 7.26 -12.84 10.38
CA ALA A 38 7.79 -14.10 10.91
C ALA A 38 9.16 -13.90 11.59
N GLN A 39 10.07 -13.13 10.97
CA GLN A 39 11.42 -12.86 11.48
C GLN A 39 11.39 -12.15 12.84
N HIS A 40 10.46 -11.22 13.02
CA HIS A 40 10.35 -10.45 14.25
C HIS A 40 9.33 -10.99 15.25
N GLY A 41 8.59 -12.05 14.89
CA GLY A 41 7.58 -12.65 15.76
C GLY A 41 6.39 -11.72 16.03
N PHE A 42 6.05 -10.83 15.09
CA PHE A 42 4.91 -9.92 15.24
C PHE A 42 3.58 -10.67 15.10
N ASP A 43 2.73 -10.56 16.11
CA ASP A 43 1.39 -11.14 16.17
C ASP A 43 0.30 -10.15 15.71
N ALA A 44 0.62 -8.86 15.60
CA ALA A 44 -0.28 -7.84 15.06
C ALA A 44 0.47 -6.88 14.13
N ALA A 45 -0.21 -6.47 13.05
CA ALA A 45 0.27 -5.41 12.15
C ALA A 45 -0.82 -4.40 11.87
N ILE A 46 -0.48 -3.11 12.00
CA ILE A 46 -1.37 -2.00 11.70
C ILE A 46 -1.23 -1.63 10.22
N GLY A 47 -2.35 -1.58 9.51
CA GLY A 47 -2.43 -1.16 8.12
C GLY A 47 -3.28 0.09 7.96
N GLY A 48 -2.94 0.91 6.96
CA GLY A 48 -3.68 2.14 6.61
C GLY A 48 -4.82 1.95 5.61
N ALA A 49 -5.25 0.70 5.35
CA ALA A 49 -6.30 0.41 4.39
C ALA A 49 -7.66 0.97 4.83
N ARG A 50 -8.43 1.51 3.88
CA ARG A 50 -9.74 2.11 4.12
C ARG A 50 -10.83 1.46 3.27
N ARG A 51 -12.08 1.51 3.76
CA ARG A 51 -13.24 0.88 3.10
C ARG A 51 -13.70 1.65 1.86
N ASP A 52 -13.43 2.94 1.79
CA ASP A 52 -13.80 3.81 0.66
C ASP A 52 -12.88 3.63 -0.56
N GLU A 53 -11.69 3.04 -0.38
CA GLU A 53 -10.69 2.88 -1.45
C GLU A 53 -11.10 1.89 -2.53
N GLU A 54 -11.85 0.85 -2.18
CA GLU A 54 -12.22 -0.22 -3.13
C GLU A 54 -13.54 -0.87 -2.72
N LYS A 55 -14.43 -1.15 -3.70
CA LYS A 55 -15.79 -1.65 -3.42
C LYS A 55 -15.77 -3.00 -2.68
N SER A 56 -14.78 -3.84 -2.95
CA SER A 56 -14.63 -5.15 -2.29
C SER A 56 -14.33 -5.02 -0.79
N ARG A 57 -13.82 -3.86 -0.34
CA ARG A 57 -13.45 -3.60 1.05
C ARG A 57 -14.61 -3.15 1.93
N ALA A 58 -15.79 -2.89 1.36
CA ALA A 58 -16.95 -2.44 2.14
C ALA A 58 -17.36 -3.41 3.26
N LYS A 59 -16.99 -4.70 3.16
CA LYS A 59 -17.26 -5.74 4.16
C LYS A 59 -16.06 -6.07 5.06
N GLU A 60 -14.96 -5.35 4.92
CA GLU A 60 -13.76 -5.56 5.75
C GLU A 60 -13.99 -5.14 7.19
N ARG A 61 -13.38 -5.91 8.10
CA ARG A 61 -13.38 -5.68 9.54
C ARG A 61 -12.18 -4.83 9.95
N ILE A 62 -12.27 -4.15 11.09
CA ILE A 62 -11.13 -3.42 11.66
C ILE A 62 -10.04 -4.42 12.05
N PHE A 63 -10.43 -5.56 12.62
CA PHE A 63 -9.55 -6.66 12.99
C PHE A 63 -9.73 -7.84 12.02
N SER A 64 -8.70 -8.07 11.20
CA SER A 64 -8.60 -9.19 10.27
C SER A 64 -7.72 -10.28 10.87
N HIS A 65 -8.34 -11.35 11.37
CA HIS A 65 -7.63 -12.50 11.96
C HIS A 65 -6.98 -13.35 10.87
N ARG A 66 -5.77 -13.85 11.15
CA ARG A 66 -4.96 -14.70 10.30
C ARG A 66 -4.53 -15.94 11.08
N ASN A 67 -4.71 -17.11 10.46
CA ASN A 67 -4.28 -18.37 11.05
C ASN A 67 -2.75 -18.49 11.09
N ALA A 68 -2.24 -19.59 11.66
CA ALA A 68 -0.79 -19.86 11.75
C ALA A 68 -0.06 -19.87 10.39
N GLN A 69 -0.77 -20.16 9.30
CA GLN A 69 -0.24 -20.11 7.93
C GLN A 69 -0.43 -18.72 7.28
N GLN A 70 -0.77 -17.69 8.07
CA GLN A 70 -1.01 -16.32 7.62
C GLN A 70 -2.17 -16.19 6.60
N ARG A 71 -3.06 -17.18 6.55
CA ARG A 71 -4.23 -17.20 5.66
C ARG A 71 -5.43 -16.56 6.35
N TRP A 72 -6.32 -16.01 5.54
CA TRP A 72 -7.59 -15.47 5.99
C TRP A 72 -8.68 -16.52 5.88
N ASP A 73 -9.48 -16.68 6.93
CA ASP A 73 -10.65 -17.56 6.97
C ASP A 73 -11.88 -16.74 7.37
N PRO A 74 -12.96 -16.69 6.56
CA PRO A 74 -14.18 -15.99 6.89
C PRO A 74 -14.83 -16.47 8.19
N ARG A 75 -14.72 -17.76 8.52
CA ARG A 75 -15.36 -18.37 9.71
C ARG A 75 -14.65 -17.99 11.02
N GLN A 76 -13.37 -17.64 10.94
CA GLN A 76 -12.57 -17.23 12.09
C GLN A 76 -12.68 -15.74 12.39
N GLN A 77 -13.36 -14.97 11.53
CA GLN A 77 -13.55 -13.55 11.75
C GLN A 77 -14.60 -13.30 12.83
N ARG A 78 -14.30 -12.40 13.75
CA ARG A 78 -15.11 -12.17 14.94
C ARG A 78 -16.07 -11.00 14.73
N PRO A 79 -17.29 -11.05 15.30
CA PRO A 79 -18.17 -9.89 15.35
C PRO A 79 -17.49 -8.72 16.06
N GLU A 80 -17.66 -7.52 15.50
CA GLU A 80 -17.18 -6.26 16.07
C GLU A 80 -18.43 -5.47 16.48
N LEU A 81 -18.84 -5.63 17.74
CA LEU A 81 -20.05 -5.00 18.26
C LEU A 81 -19.67 -3.70 18.96
N TRP A 82 -20.26 -2.58 18.52
CA TRP A 82 -19.91 -1.23 18.98
C TRP A 82 -18.41 -0.95 18.82
N ASN A 83 -17.71 -0.63 19.92
CA ASN A 83 -16.27 -0.42 19.99
C ASN A 83 -15.59 -1.51 20.83
N VAL A 84 -16.20 -2.69 20.94
CA VAL A 84 -15.67 -3.84 21.69
C VAL A 84 -15.11 -4.85 20.71
N TYR A 85 -13.81 -5.12 20.82
CA TYR A 85 -13.06 -5.98 19.91
C TYR A 85 -12.49 -7.19 20.64
N ASN A 86 -12.64 -8.38 20.05
CA ASN A 86 -12.02 -9.59 20.58
C ASN A 86 -10.68 -9.85 19.91
N THR A 87 -9.60 -9.47 20.60
CA THR A 87 -8.21 -9.53 20.13
C THR A 87 -7.43 -10.75 20.61
N ARG A 88 -8.08 -11.75 21.24
CA ARG A 88 -7.37 -12.96 21.69
C ARG A 88 -6.79 -13.74 20.50
N LEU A 89 -5.53 -14.12 20.54
CA LEU A 89 -4.89 -14.94 19.51
C LEU A 89 -4.46 -16.28 20.10
N ALA A 90 -4.61 -17.36 19.34
CA ALA A 90 -3.95 -18.63 19.66
C ALA A 90 -2.47 -18.59 19.25
N PRO A 91 -1.63 -19.48 19.80
CA PRO A 91 -0.21 -19.55 19.41
C PRO A 91 -0.02 -19.68 17.90
N GLY A 92 0.79 -18.79 17.33
CA GLY A 92 1.09 -18.72 15.90
C GLY A 92 0.06 -17.94 15.06
N GLU A 93 -1.11 -17.62 15.59
CA GLU A 93 -2.06 -16.73 14.91
C GLU A 93 -1.53 -15.28 14.91
N SER A 94 -1.99 -14.51 13.93
CA SER A 94 -1.73 -13.08 13.91
C SER A 94 -2.96 -12.31 13.47
N MET A 95 -2.94 -11.00 13.59
CA MET A 95 -3.99 -10.12 13.10
C MET A 95 -3.45 -8.97 12.26
N ARG A 96 -4.31 -8.44 11.39
CA ARG A 96 -4.13 -7.13 10.76
C ARG A 96 -5.18 -6.19 11.32
N VAL A 97 -4.77 -4.98 11.68
CA VAL A 97 -5.62 -3.98 12.32
C VAL A 97 -5.67 -2.75 11.43
N PHE A 98 -6.86 -2.24 11.16
CA PHE A 98 -7.09 -1.12 10.24
C PHE A 98 -7.81 0.03 10.95
N PRO A 99 -7.09 0.87 11.73
CA PRO A 99 -7.71 1.94 12.51
C PRO A 99 -8.45 2.97 11.67
N LEU A 100 -8.01 3.16 10.42
CA LEU A 100 -8.57 4.14 9.49
C LEU A 100 -9.70 3.57 8.63
N SER A 101 -10.19 2.35 8.89
CA SER A 101 -11.20 1.72 8.01
C SER A 101 -12.45 2.57 7.76
N ASN A 102 -12.86 3.39 8.74
CA ASN A 102 -14.04 4.25 8.66
C ASN A 102 -13.74 5.67 8.15
N TRP A 103 -12.49 5.99 7.83
CA TRP A 103 -12.09 7.30 7.33
C TRP A 103 -12.28 7.39 5.83
N THR A 104 -12.80 8.52 5.36
CA THR A 104 -12.82 8.86 3.94
C THR A 104 -11.52 9.55 3.51
N GLU A 105 -11.30 9.68 2.21
CA GLU A 105 -10.14 10.42 1.67
C GLU A 105 -10.12 11.86 2.21
N LEU A 106 -11.30 12.48 2.31
CA LEU A 106 -11.45 13.83 2.84
C LEU A 106 -11.06 13.94 4.31
N ASP A 107 -11.36 12.92 5.13
CA ASP A 107 -10.98 12.91 6.54
C ASP A 107 -9.46 12.83 6.71
N VAL A 108 -8.79 12.01 5.89
CA VAL A 108 -7.33 11.90 5.86
C VAL A 108 -6.70 13.25 5.56
N TRP A 109 -7.14 13.93 4.48
CA TRP A 109 -6.59 15.25 4.11
C TRP A 109 -6.89 16.33 5.15
N ARG A 110 -8.09 16.35 5.73
CA ARG A 110 -8.44 17.28 6.81
C ARG A 110 -7.55 17.09 8.02
N TYR A 111 -7.26 15.85 8.39
CA TYR A 111 -6.39 15.54 9.51
C TYR A 111 -4.94 15.91 9.25
N ILE A 112 -4.39 15.57 8.06
CA ILE A 112 -3.06 15.99 7.62
C ILE A 112 -2.91 17.52 7.75
N ARG A 113 -3.89 18.27 7.27
CA ARG A 113 -3.88 19.74 7.36
C ARG A 113 -3.95 20.24 8.80
N ARG A 114 -4.84 19.67 9.62
CA ARG A 114 -5.05 20.09 11.01
C ARG A 114 -3.81 19.84 11.87
N GLU A 115 -3.23 18.65 11.74
CA GLU A 115 -2.06 18.21 12.51
C GLU A 115 -0.73 18.65 11.86
N LYS A 116 -0.79 19.32 10.69
CA LYS A 116 0.39 19.78 9.91
C LYS A 116 1.38 18.65 9.63
N ILE A 117 0.87 17.49 9.21
CA ILE A 117 1.68 16.32 8.86
C ILE A 117 2.36 16.58 7.52
N GLU A 118 3.67 16.30 7.44
CA GLU A 118 4.42 16.42 6.19
C GLU A 118 3.91 15.40 5.15
N VAL A 119 3.76 15.86 3.91
CA VAL A 119 3.28 15.05 2.78
C VAL A 119 4.35 14.99 1.72
N VAL A 120 4.52 13.82 1.12
CA VAL A 120 5.47 13.61 0.02
C VAL A 120 5.13 14.55 -1.14
N PRO A 121 6.12 15.26 -1.74
CA PRO A 121 5.86 16.23 -2.81
C PRO A 121 5.13 15.68 -4.04
N LEU A 122 5.14 14.35 -4.25
CA LEU A 122 4.42 13.67 -5.31
C LEU A 122 2.90 13.86 -5.28
N TYR A 123 2.32 14.17 -4.11
CA TYR A 123 0.90 14.48 -4.00
C TYR A 123 0.51 15.84 -4.58
N PHE A 124 1.48 16.74 -4.81
CA PHE A 124 1.24 18.05 -5.40
C PHE A 124 1.46 18.01 -6.91
N ALA A 125 0.63 18.76 -7.63
CA ALA A 125 0.83 18.99 -9.05
C ALA A 125 2.16 19.72 -9.29
N ALA A 126 2.97 19.15 -10.16
CA ALA A 126 4.23 19.71 -10.62
C ALA A 126 4.49 19.22 -12.03
N GLU A 127 5.26 19.99 -12.79
CA GLU A 127 5.82 19.52 -14.05
C GLU A 127 6.84 18.42 -13.77
N ARG A 128 6.73 17.31 -14.50
CA ARG A 128 7.60 16.14 -14.34
C ARG A 128 7.95 15.58 -15.71
N ALA A 129 9.10 14.93 -15.80
CA ALA A 129 9.48 14.19 -17.00
C ALA A 129 8.54 13.00 -17.18
N VAL A 130 7.88 12.92 -18.34
CA VAL A 130 6.96 11.83 -18.68
C VAL A 130 7.23 11.31 -20.09
N VAL A 131 6.88 10.06 -20.33
CA VAL A 131 6.80 9.44 -21.67
C VAL A 131 5.38 8.95 -21.92
N GLU A 132 4.90 9.06 -23.15
CA GLU A 132 3.59 8.55 -23.54
C GLU A 132 3.75 7.14 -24.11
N ARG A 133 3.09 6.15 -23.47
CA ARG A 133 3.03 4.76 -23.96
C ARG A 133 1.58 4.34 -24.04
N GLU A 134 1.15 3.93 -25.23
CA GLU A 134 -0.20 3.40 -25.45
C GLU A 134 -1.32 4.36 -24.96
N GLY A 135 -1.10 5.68 -25.07
CA GLY A 135 -2.02 6.72 -24.62
C GLY A 135 -2.00 7.02 -23.12
N ALA A 136 -1.10 6.39 -22.35
CA ALA A 136 -0.87 6.67 -20.94
C ALA A 136 0.42 7.47 -20.74
N LEU A 137 0.37 8.50 -19.90
CA LEU A 137 1.56 9.23 -19.46
C LEU A 137 2.22 8.48 -18.30
N ILE A 138 3.46 8.07 -18.50
CA ILE A 138 4.29 7.40 -17.49
C ILE A 138 5.38 8.36 -17.06
N MET A 139 5.41 8.66 -15.77
CA MET A 139 6.45 9.50 -15.18
C MET A 139 7.79 8.75 -15.14
N VAL A 140 8.85 9.45 -15.53
CA VAL A 140 10.22 8.93 -15.57
C VAL A 140 10.95 9.41 -14.33
N ASP A 141 10.76 8.71 -13.21
CA ASP A 141 11.41 8.99 -11.93
C ASP A 141 12.28 7.84 -11.41
N ASP A 142 12.37 6.73 -12.15
CA ASP A 142 13.03 5.49 -11.75
C ASP A 142 13.88 4.92 -12.90
N ASP A 143 15.16 4.68 -12.65
CA ASP A 143 16.13 4.13 -13.62
C ASP A 143 15.74 2.73 -14.11
N ARG A 144 14.87 2.01 -13.38
CA ARG A 144 14.36 0.69 -13.77
C ARG A 144 13.36 0.76 -14.91
N LEU A 145 12.93 1.95 -15.34
CA LEU A 145 12.06 2.16 -16.49
C LEU A 145 12.89 2.26 -17.78
N PRO A 146 13.09 1.17 -18.55
CA PRO A 146 13.79 1.25 -19.82
C PRO A 146 12.97 2.08 -20.80
N LEU A 147 13.61 3.04 -21.47
CA LEU A 147 13.01 3.79 -22.56
C LEU A 147 12.99 2.93 -23.84
N HIS A 148 11.89 2.95 -24.58
CA HIS A 148 11.84 2.33 -25.91
C HIS A 148 12.63 3.16 -26.92
N PRO A 149 13.13 2.56 -28.02
CA PRO A 149 13.84 3.30 -29.05
C PRO A 149 13.01 4.47 -29.59
N GLY A 150 13.53 5.69 -29.49
CA GLY A 150 12.88 6.91 -29.94
C GLY A 150 12.03 7.64 -28.89
N GLU A 151 11.84 7.07 -27.70
CA GLU A 151 11.20 7.79 -26.59
C GLU A 151 12.13 8.87 -26.03
N GLN A 152 11.62 10.10 -25.97
CA GLN A 152 12.28 11.20 -25.27
C GLN A 152 11.33 11.72 -24.18
N PRO A 153 11.77 11.74 -22.90
CA PRO A 153 10.95 12.31 -21.84
C PRO A 153 10.63 13.78 -22.13
N GLY A 154 9.34 14.10 -22.17
CA GLY A 154 8.83 15.46 -22.29
C GLY A 154 8.38 16.02 -20.95
N ALA A 155 8.26 17.34 -20.84
CA ALA A 155 7.62 17.96 -19.69
C ALA A 155 6.10 17.71 -19.75
N GLY A 156 5.58 16.96 -18.79
CA GLY A 156 4.16 16.70 -18.63
C GLY A 156 3.67 17.11 -17.24
N ALA A 157 2.48 17.68 -17.19
CA ALA A 157 1.80 17.92 -15.92
C ALA A 157 1.28 16.59 -15.35
N CYS A 158 2.07 15.96 -14.50
CA CYS A 158 1.70 14.70 -13.85
C CYS A 158 1.00 15.00 -12.51
N ALA A 159 -0.28 15.41 -12.58
CA ALA A 159 -1.34 15.27 -11.57
C ALA A 159 -2.46 16.33 -11.77
N SER A 160 -3.72 15.90 -11.72
CA SER A 160 -4.88 16.79 -11.57
C SER A 160 -5.12 17.07 -10.08
N ALA A 161 -4.29 17.90 -9.46
CA ALA A 161 -4.48 18.22 -8.04
C ALA A 161 -5.68 19.15 -7.85
N ARG A 162 -6.87 18.59 -7.59
CA ARG A 162 -8.03 19.32 -7.03
C ARG A 162 -7.75 19.96 -5.66
N TRP A 163 -6.57 19.73 -5.07
CA TRP A 163 -6.20 20.09 -3.71
C TRP A 163 -4.96 20.98 -3.61
N ALA A 164 -4.74 21.88 -4.57
CA ALA A 164 -3.65 22.88 -4.53
C ALA A 164 -3.71 23.84 -3.31
N ALA A 165 -4.77 23.79 -2.49
CA ALA A 165 -5.03 24.71 -1.39
C ALA A 165 -4.67 24.18 0.03
N ILE A 166 -3.88 23.10 0.15
CA ILE A 166 -3.47 22.51 1.46
C ILE A 166 -2.11 23.05 1.97
N ARG A 167 -1.58 24.14 1.39
CA ARG A 167 -0.44 24.86 2.00
C ARG A 167 -0.89 25.85 3.06
#